data_AF-A0A1Y5DB32-F1
#
_entry.id   AF-A0A1Y5DB32-F1
#
_cell.length_a   1.000
_cell.length_b   1.000
_cell.length_c   1.000
_cell.angle_alpha   90.00
_cell.angle_beta   90.00
_cell.angle_gamma   90.00
#
_symmetry.space_group_name_H-M   'P 1'
#
loop_
_entity.id
_entity.type
_entity.pdbx_description
1 polymer ?
#
loop_
_entity_poly.entity_id
_entity_poly.type
_entity_poly.pdbx_seq_one_letter_code
_entity_poly.pdbx_strand_id
1 'polypeptide(L)'
;MRKLVYWLLFFAVCAPAWSDTTKVHGIIISSIEQLEDDEEAPFEIRARNKAHRCGGKSSSLFRVYSEYEAVAMRRFFLALEAMKQGWSISVTTDGCEDKALLVNSIRLEH
;
A
#
# COMPACT_ATOMS: atom_id res chain seq x y z
N MET A 1 7.46 -9.92 48.52
CA MET A 1 6.88 -8.92 47.57
C MET A 1 7.68 -8.70 46.27
N ARG A 2 8.79 -9.44 46.01
CA ARG A 2 9.59 -9.30 44.77
C ARG A 2 9.05 -10.05 43.54
N LYS A 3 8.09 -10.98 43.71
CA LYS A 3 7.57 -11.83 42.61
C LYS A 3 6.38 -11.22 41.86
N LEU A 4 5.70 -10.22 42.42
CA LEU A 4 4.55 -9.54 41.79
C LEU A 4 4.97 -8.47 40.77
N VAL A 5 6.18 -7.92 40.90
CA VAL A 5 6.69 -6.87 40.00
C VAL A 5 7.05 -7.43 38.62
N TYR A 6 7.49 -8.70 38.55
CA TYR A 6 7.85 -9.33 37.27
C TYR A 6 6.64 -9.65 36.38
N TRP A 7 5.43 -9.75 36.92
CA TRP A 7 4.23 -10.05 36.14
C TRP A 7 3.64 -8.82 35.45
N LEU A 8 3.84 -7.63 36.02
CA LEU A 8 3.39 -6.35 35.45
C LEU A 8 4.23 -5.87 34.26
N LEU A 9 5.48 -6.36 34.13
CA LEU A 9 6.36 -6.02 33.00
C LEU A 9 6.06 -6.84 31.73
N PHE A 10 5.34 -7.96 31.83
CA PHE A 10 5.09 -8.83 30.67
C PHE A 10 3.89 -8.36 29.81
N PHE A 11 2.97 -7.57 30.36
CA PHE A 11 1.79 -7.09 29.65
C PHE A 11 2.01 -5.78 28.87
N ALA A 12 3.16 -5.11 29.01
CA ALA A 12 3.41 -3.80 28.42
C ALA A 12 3.96 -3.82 26.97
N VAL A 13 4.18 -5.00 26.37
CA VAL A 13 4.89 -5.11 25.08
C VAL A 13 4.00 -5.59 23.92
N CYS A 14 2.72 -5.87 24.16
CA CYS A 14 1.79 -6.15 23.07
C CYS A 14 0.98 -4.89 22.73
N ALA A 15 1.63 -3.92 22.08
CA ALA A 15 0.88 -2.94 21.30
C ALA A 15 0.17 -3.73 20.19
N PRO A 16 -1.17 -3.65 20.04
CA PRO A 16 -1.83 -4.32 18.96
C PRO A 16 -1.36 -3.67 17.66
N ALA A 17 -0.63 -4.42 16.83
CA ALA A 17 -0.36 -4.04 15.46
C ALA A 17 -1.70 -4.06 14.71
N TRP A 18 -2.41 -2.93 14.73
CA TRP A 18 -3.56 -2.73 13.87
C TRP A 18 -3.01 -2.64 12.45
N SER A 19 -3.17 -3.72 11.67
CA SER A 19 -3.17 -3.64 10.21
C SER A 19 -4.37 -2.77 9.86
N ASP A 20 -4.12 -1.46 9.79
CA ASP A 20 -5.14 -0.45 9.55
C ASP A 20 -5.40 -0.46 8.04
N THR A 21 -6.33 -1.33 7.62
CA THR A 21 -6.77 -1.42 6.24
C THR A 21 -7.48 -0.13 5.86
N THR A 22 -6.67 0.83 5.40
CA THR A 22 -7.12 2.19 5.14
C THR A 22 -7.57 2.32 3.70
N LYS A 23 -8.61 3.11 3.46
CA LYS A 23 -9.08 3.44 2.11
C LYS A 23 -8.57 4.82 1.72
N VAL A 24 -7.90 4.91 0.57
CA VAL A 24 -7.36 6.16 0.01
C VAL A 24 -8.10 6.47 -1.28
N HIS A 25 -8.53 7.72 -1.46
CA HIS A 25 -9.40 8.17 -2.55
C HIS A 25 -8.76 9.27 -3.38
N GLY A 26 -9.28 9.49 -4.60
CA GLY A 26 -8.86 10.62 -5.44
C GLY A 26 -7.39 10.55 -5.88
N ILE A 27 -6.89 9.34 -6.12
CA ILE A 27 -5.50 9.13 -6.57
C ILE A 27 -5.47 9.30 -8.09
N ILE A 28 -4.63 10.23 -8.58
CA ILE A 28 -4.45 10.45 -10.02
C ILE A 28 -3.09 9.90 -10.43
N ILE A 29 -3.08 8.88 -11.28
CA ILE A 29 -1.86 8.17 -11.68
C ILE A 29 -1.00 9.03 -12.61
N SER A 30 0.30 9.11 -12.33
CA SER A 30 1.30 9.78 -13.17
C SER A 30 2.18 8.79 -13.94
N SER A 31 2.58 7.69 -13.32
CA SER A 31 3.37 6.62 -13.95
C SER A 31 3.12 5.28 -13.29
N ILE A 32 3.43 4.21 -14.03
CA ILE A 32 3.42 2.83 -13.56
C ILE A 32 4.77 2.21 -13.93
N GLU A 33 5.44 1.58 -12.97
CA GLU A 33 6.78 1.00 -13.11
C GLU A 33 6.75 -0.45 -12.64
N GLN A 34 7.43 -1.37 -13.32
CA GLN A 34 7.60 -2.76 -12.88
C GLN A 34 9.05 -2.97 -12.49
N LEU A 35 9.30 -3.58 -11.34
CA LEU A 35 10.65 -3.91 -10.89
C LEU A 35 10.96 -5.33 -11.39
N GLU A 36 11.97 -5.48 -12.26
CA GLU A 36 12.28 -6.75 -12.95
C GLU A 36 12.96 -7.80 -12.07
N ASP A 37 13.45 -7.43 -10.88
CA ASP A 37 14.49 -8.21 -10.17
C ASP A 37 13.98 -9.16 -9.06
N ASP A 38 12.65 -9.30 -8.89
CA ASP A 38 12.07 -10.13 -7.82
C ASP A 38 11.35 -11.37 -8.37
N GLU A 39 11.45 -12.50 -7.65
CA GLU A 39 10.73 -13.76 -7.94
C GLU A 39 9.20 -13.56 -8.08
N GLU A 40 8.69 -12.46 -7.52
CA GLU A 40 7.31 -12.00 -7.61
C GLU A 40 7.28 -10.49 -7.89
N ALA A 41 7.70 -10.09 -9.10
CA ALA A 41 7.87 -8.70 -9.52
C ALA A 41 6.66 -7.80 -9.23
N PRO A 42 6.72 -6.95 -8.17
CA PRO A 42 5.66 -6.00 -7.92
C PRO A 42 5.68 -4.91 -8.98
N PHE A 43 4.53 -4.26 -9.17
CA PHE A 43 4.49 -3.01 -9.90
C PHE A 43 4.15 -1.85 -8.96
N GLU A 44 4.75 -0.71 -9.26
CA GLU A 44 4.60 0.53 -8.55
C GLU A 44 3.69 1.47 -9.33
N ILE A 45 2.81 2.17 -8.60
CA ILE A 45 2.01 3.26 -9.11
C ILE A 45 2.53 4.54 -8.48
N ARG A 46 2.92 5.52 -9.28
CA ARG A 46 3.19 6.88 -8.80
C ARG A 46 1.96 7.75 -9.05
N ALA A 47 1.52 8.46 -8.04
CA ALA A 47 0.45 9.44 -8.14
C ALA A 47 0.97 10.87 -8.28
N ARG A 48 0.18 11.72 -8.94
CA ARG A 48 0.44 13.17 -9.02
C ARG A 48 0.31 13.84 -7.65
N ASN A 49 -0.63 13.37 -6.83
CA ASN A 49 -0.85 13.86 -5.48
C ASN A 49 -0.17 12.95 -4.43
N LYS A 50 0.31 13.56 -3.35
CA LYS A 50 0.86 12.82 -2.20
C LYS A 50 -0.27 12.40 -1.27
N ALA A 51 -0.75 11.16 -1.41
CA ALA A 51 -1.97 10.71 -0.74
C ALA A 51 -1.76 10.00 0.61
N HIS A 52 -0.51 9.74 1.02
CA HIS A 52 -0.20 9.02 2.26
C HIS A 52 1.15 9.46 2.87
N ARG A 53 1.50 8.89 4.03
CA ARG A 53 2.70 9.26 4.82
C ARG A 53 3.64 8.09 5.15
N CYS A 54 3.94 7.24 4.17
CA CYS A 54 4.93 6.17 4.37
C CYS A 54 6.37 6.74 4.40
N GLY A 55 7.24 6.16 5.22
CA GLY A 55 8.64 6.59 5.35
C GLY A 55 8.82 7.93 6.09
N GLY A 56 7.84 8.32 6.93
CA GLY A 56 7.88 9.52 7.77
C GLY A 56 7.66 10.84 7.02
N LYS A 57 7.37 10.81 5.71
CA LYS A 57 7.08 11.99 4.87
C LYS A 57 5.89 11.72 3.96
N SER A 58 5.32 12.79 3.40
CA SER A 58 4.28 12.65 2.38
C SER A 58 4.85 11.98 1.12
N SER A 59 4.17 10.91 0.68
CA SER A 59 4.56 10.07 -0.44
C SER A 59 3.39 9.91 -1.42
N SER A 60 3.74 9.60 -2.66
CA SER A 60 2.82 9.32 -3.76
C SER A 60 3.06 7.94 -4.38
N LEU A 61 3.84 7.11 -3.70
CA LEU A 61 4.27 5.81 -4.17
C LEU A 61 3.38 4.72 -3.60
N PHE A 62 2.80 3.91 -4.47
CA PHE A 62 2.00 2.76 -4.11
C PHE A 62 2.64 1.52 -4.70
N ARG A 63 2.61 0.42 -3.97
CA ARG A 63 3.17 -0.86 -4.43
C ARG A 63 2.10 -1.94 -4.41
N VAL A 64 2.01 -2.68 -5.50
CA VAL A 64 1.03 -3.75 -5.68
C VAL A 64 1.77 -5.08 -5.78
N TYR A 65 1.54 -5.94 -4.80
CA TYR A 65 1.93 -7.34 -4.81
C TYR A 65 0.75 -8.23 -5.24
N SER A 66 1.06 -9.40 -5.78
CA SER A 66 0.06 -10.42 -6.08
C SER A 66 0.74 -11.76 -6.33
N GLU A 67 0.36 -12.77 -5.55
CA GLU A 67 0.79 -14.16 -5.73
C GLU A 67 0.29 -14.79 -7.04
N TYR A 68 -0.75 -14.21 -7.63
CA TYR A 68 -1.38 -14.70 -8.85
C TYR A 68 -1.10 -13.74 -10.01
N GLU A 69 -0.34 -14.19 -11.02
CA GLU A 69 0.03 -13.39 -12.20
C GLU A 69 -1.19 -12.79 -12.91
N ALA A 70 -2.25 -13.58 -13.09
CA ALA A 70 -3.49 -13.09 -13.73
C ALA A 70 -4.17 -11.94 -12.96
N VAL A 71 -4.04 -11.92 -11.63
CA VAL A 71 -4.58 -10.84 -10.79
C VAL A 71 -3.65 -9.62 -10.87
N ALA A 72 -2.33 -9.83 -10.84
CA ALA A 72 -1.34 -8.77 -11.03
C ALA A 72 -1.58 -8.02 -12.35
N MET A 73 -1.68 -8.77 -13.45
CA MET A 73 -1.88 -8.22 -14.78
C MET A 73 -3.21 -7.48 -14.93
N ARG A 74 -4.31 -7.99 -14.35
CA ARG A 74 -5.60 -7.27 -14.33
C ARG A 74 -5.53 -5.96 -13.57
N ARG A 75 -4.87 -5.94 -12.40
CA ARG A 75 -4.66 -4.73 -11.60
C ARG A 75 -3.78 -3.73 -12.34
N PHE A 76 -2.74 -4.20 -13.01
CA PHE A 76 -1.88 -3.39 -13.85
C PHE A 76 -2.67 -2.72 -14.99
N PHE A 77 -3.48 -3.49 -15.74
CA PHE A 77 -4.30 -2.92 -16.81
C PHE A 77 -5.35 -1.94 -16.30
N LEU A 78 -5.93 -2.18 -15.11
CA LEU A 78 -6.86 -1.25 -14.48
C LEU A 78 -6.18 0.09 -14.17
N ALA A 79 -4.98 0.05 -13.59
CA ALA A 79 -4.17 1.23 -13.32
C ALA A 79 -3.74 1.93 -14.62
N LEU A 80 -3.33 1.17 -15.64
CA LEU A 80 -2.94 1.69 -16.94
C LEU A 80 -4.09 2.43 -17.62
N GLU A 81 -5.30 1.86 -17.58
CA GLU A 81 -6.47 2.48 -18.16
C GLU A 81 -6.86 3.76 -17.41
N ALA A 82 -6.86 3.74 -16.08
CA ALA A 82 -7.09 4.94 -15.28
C ALA A 82 -6.08 6.05 -15.61
N MET A 83 -4.80 5.70 -15.77
CA MET A 83 -3.74 6.62 -16.15
C MET A 83 -3.98 7.21 -17.55
N LYS A 84 -4.32 6.37 -18.54
CA LYS A 84 -4.57 6.80 -19.92
C LYS A 84 -5.79 7.72 -20.03
N GLN A 85 -6.85 7.45 -19.28
CA GLN A 85 -8.08 8.24 -19.29
C GLN A 85 -8.02 9.45 -18.34
N GLY A 86 -7.01 9.52 -17.47
CA GLY A 86 -6.92 10.56 -16.43
C GLY A 86 -7.98 10.41 -15.33
N TRP A 87 -8.52 9.21 -15.13
CA TRP A 87 -9.47 8.93 -14.07
C TRP A 87 -8.80 8.86 -12.70
N SER A 88 -9.54 9.20 -11.66
CA SER A 88 -9.13 8.92 -10.29
C SER A 88 -9.31 7.44 -9.96
N ILE A 89 -8.51 6.95 -9.01
CA ILE A 89 -8.73 5.63 -8.40
C ILE A 89 -8.86 5.77 -6.89
N SER A 90 -9.50 4.79 -6.27
CA SER A 90 -9.34 4.49 -4.85
C SER A 90 -8.66 3.17 -4.64
N VAL A 91 -7.95 3.07 -3.52
CA VAL A 91 -7.27 1.85 -3.10
C VAL A 91 -7.60 1.51 -1.67
N THR A 92 -7.61 0.21 -1.37
CA THR A 92 -7.51 -0.29 0.01
C THR A 92 -6.08 -0.72 0.25
N THR A 93 -5.55 -0.46 1.43
CA THR A 93 -4.11 -0.55 1.67
C THR A 93 -3.78 -1.41 2.89
N ASP A 94 -2.55 -1.88 2.99
CA ASP A 94 -2.09 -2.71 4.11
C ASP A 94 -0.70 -2.30 4.60
N GLY A 95 -0.64 -1.13 5.24
CA GLY A 95 0.61 -0.61 5.77
C GLY A 95 1.58 -0.09 4.71
N CYS A 96 2.82 0.11 5.15
CA CYS A 96 3.86 0.79 4.39
C CYS A 96 5.10 -0.11 4.26
N GLU A 97 5.75 -0.01 3.11
CA GLU A 97 7.08 -0.55 2.88
C GLU A 97 7.97 0.58 2.35
N ASP A 98 9.00 0.94 3.11
CA ASP A 98 9.79 2.16 2.90
C ASP A 98 8.92 3.41 2.71
N LYS A 99 8.85 3.90 1.46
CA LYS A 99 8.06 5.07 1.04
C LYS A 99 6.77 4.66 0.33
N ALA A 100 6.59 3.38 0.02
CA ALA A 100 5.43 2.86 -0.69
C ALA A 100 4.31 2.50 0.28
N LEU A 101 3.07 2.79 -0.12
CA LEU A 101 1.88 2.25 0.54
C LEU A 101 1.48 0.95 -0.16
N LEU A 102 1.33 -0.13 0.62
CA LEU A 102 0.98 -1.43 0.07
C LEU A 102 -0.50 -1.45 -0.33
N VAL A 103 -0.80 -1.90 -1.53
CA VAL A 103 -2.14 -1.87 -2.11
C VAL A 103 -2.74 -3.27 -2.16
N ASN A 104 -3.87 -3.44 -1.48
CA ASN A 104 -4.65 -4.67 -1.47
C ASN A 104 -5.68 -4.73 -2.61
N SER A 105 -6.27 -3.59 -2.98
CA SER A 105 -7.24 -3.53 -4.08
C SER A 105 -7.26 -2.15 -4.73
N ILE A 106 -7.64 -2.11 -6.01
CA ILE A 106 -7.77 -0.90 -6.82
C ILE A 106 -9.21 -0.83 -7.34
N ARG A 107 -9.81 0.36 -7.28
CA ARG A 107 -11.12 0.66 -7.85
C ARG A 107 -11.05 1.93 -8.67
N LEU A 108 -11.70 1.95 -9.82
CA LEU A 108 -11.86 3.16 -10.62
C LEU A 108 -12.86 4.10 -9.94
N GLU A 109 -12.56 5.39 -9.98
CA GLU A 109 -13.45 6.49 -9.60
C GLU A 109 -13.59 7.41 -10.81
N HIS A 110 -14.72 7.29 -11.49
CA HIS A 110 -15.08 7.98 -12.73
C HIS A 110 -16.43 8.67 -12.58
#